data_AF-A0A4Q2WSL5-F1
#
_entry.id   AF-A0A4Q2WSL5-F1
#
_cell.length_a   1.000
_cell.length_b   1.000
_cell.length_c   1.000
_cell.angle_alpha   90.00
_cell.angle_beta   90.00
_cell.angle_gamma   90.00
#
_symmetry.space_group_name_H-M   'P 1'
#
loop_
_entity.id
_entity.type
_entity.pdbx_description
1 polymer ?
#
loop_
_entity_poly.entity_id
_entity_poly.type
_entity_poly.pdbx_seq_one_letter_code
_entity_poly.pdbx_strand_id
1 'polypeptide(L)'
;MLAQVMAEVSYMQSLRSPSVLIEHQLKYAMHRQFGRPTFRPPNPQVLGLGVYWAFVGEQQRLTISGGGENIALAESMLGVSLVEAHQWTEMRLLEGPRDERIAELRTLGYNPESAQRAFESRLAYEVDFAAQIAAGSVKRKDLRKFVQMRELVHEHWEPLTRLLAEYGLTPGGVFGTDPRRVKQNREIIAQFADAIPSVRVAVDLKTEHFRNAQKRWSANAVRDIDALGAAVPYCDVVMPDKEMSDLLSRSKVAEDLGTTVVTSFPALQQVLPPLVDRAAALDGGTAGWGNGAAGFRVTAPPGLEDF
;
A
#
# COMPACT_ATOMS: atom_id res chain seq x y z
N MET A 1 -4.40 -22.89 -3.64
CA MET A 1 -3.16 -23.05 -4.44
C MET A 1 -2.34 -21.75 -4.52
N LEU A 2 -2.92 -20.61 -4.93
CA LEU A 2 -2.19 -19.33 -4.96
C LEU A 2 -1.88 -18.75 -3.57
N ALA A 3 -2.87 -18.70 -2.67
CA ALA A 3 -2.70 -18.18 -1.31
C ALA A 3 -1.59 -18.92 -0.54
N GLN A 4 -1.50 -20.24 -0.70
CA GLN A 4 -0.43 -21.05 -0.12
C GLN A 4 0.96 -20.63 -0.62
N VAL A 5 1.13 -20.48 -1.94
CA VAL A 5 2.41 -20.02 -2.52
C VAL A 5 2.77 -18.62 -2.02
N MET A 6 1.80 -17.71 -1.99
CA MET A 6 2.00 -16.36 -1.44
C MET A 6 2.44 -16.43 0.03
N ALA A 7 1.80 -17.27 0.82
CA ALA A 7 2.09 -17.45 2.24
C ALA A 7 3.48 -18.06 2.47
N GLU A 8 3.87 -19.09 1.71
CA GLU A 8 5.19 -19.73 1.76
C GLU A 8 6.32 -18.78 1.38
N VAL A 9 6.13 -17.98 0.33
CA VAL A 9 7.17 -17.04 -0.13
C VAL A 9 7.28 -15.83 0.79
N SER A 10 6.16 -15.29 1.26
CA SER A 10 6.15 -14.07 2.09
C SER A 10 6.32 -14.34 3.58
N TYR A 11 6.14 -15.58 4.05
CA TYR A 11 5.95 -15.90 5.46
C TYR A 11 4.86 -15.05 6.14
N MET A 12 3.84 -14.65 5.36
CA MET A 12 2.79 -13.68 5.72
C MET A 12 3.30 -12.30 6.14
N GLN A 13 4.50 -11.93 5.69
CA GLN A 13 4.97 -10.55 5.79
C GLN A 13 4.30 -9.68 4.75
N SER A 14 3.90 -8.49 5.16
CA SER A 14 3.29 -7.48 4.29
C SER A 14 3.87 -6.11 4.57
N LEU A 15 3.72 -5.21 3.59
CA LEU A 15 3.87 -3.78 3.83
C LEU A 15 2.78 -3.31 4.79
N ARG A 16 3.11 -2.31 5.60
CA ARG A 16 2.16 -1.64 6.48
C ARG A 16 1.09 -0.96 5.64
N SER A 17 -0.11 -0.81 6.21
CA SER A 17 -1.23 -0.12 5.57
C SER A 17 -0.80 1.16 4.84
N PRO A 18 -1.18 1.33 3.56
CA PRO A 18 -0.82 2.51 2.78
C PRO A 18 -1.21 3.82 3.44
N SER A 19 -2.33 3.85 4.19
CA SER A 19 -2.78 5.04 4.91
C SER A 19 -1.77 5.49 5.98
N VAL A 20 -1.18 4.54 6.72
CA VAL A 20 -0.18 4.82 7.75
C VAL A 20 1.15 5.24 7.12
N LEU A 21 1.54 4.59 6.03
CA LEU A 21 2.76 4.95 5.30
C LEU A 21 2.65 6.34 4.65
N ILE A 22 1.50 6.68 4.07
CA ILE A 22 1.21 8.02 3.54
C ILE A 22 1.23 9.07 4.66
N GLU A 23 0.61 8.80 5.82
CA GLU A 23 0.64 9.74 6.94
C GLU A 23 2.08 10.02 7.39
N HIS A 24 2.92 8.99 7.44
CA HIS A 24 4.35 9.15 7.73
C HIS A 24 5.06 10.01 6.68
N GLN A 25 4.87 9.72 5.40
CA GLN A 25 5.48 10.49 4.31
C GLN A 25 5.01 11.95 4.31
N LEU A 26 3.74 12.21 4.61
CA LEU A 26 3.19 13.56 4.78
C LEU A 26 3.90 14.30 5.93
N LYS A 27 4.02 13.68 7.11
CA LYS A 27 4.77 14.24 8.25
C LYS A 27 6.22 14.56 7.86
N TYR A 28 6.86 13.68 7.10
CA TYR A 28 8.23 13.90 6.64
C TYR A 28 8.34 15.06 5.64
N ALA A 29 7.43 15.13 4.66
CA ALA A 29 7.37 16.22 3.69
C ALA A 29 7.10 17.57 4.38
N MET A 30 6.16 17.60 5.33
CA MET A 30 5.87 18.79 6.14
C MET A 30 7.09 19.21 6.98
N HIS A 31 7.81 18.27 7.58
CA HIS A 31 9.02 18.57 8.35
C HIS A 31 10.06 19.26 7.46
N ARG A 32 10.30 18.71 6.26
CA ARG A 32 11.28 19.26 5.32
C ARG A 32 10.89 20.62 4.76
N GLN A 33 9.62 20.84 4.48
CA GLN A 33 9.16 22.03 3.75
C GLN A 33 8.67 23.16 4.66
N PHE A 34 8.07 22.82 5.80
CA PHE A 34 7.45 23.77 6.72
C PHE A 34 8.09 23.76 8.11
N GLY A 35 9.07 22.88 8.37
CA GLY A 35 9.71 22.75 9.67
C GLY A 35 8.78 22.15 10.75
N ARG A 36 7.70 21.48 10.35
CA ARG A 36 6.69 20.88 11.24
C ARG A 36 6.38 19.44 10.83
N PRO A 37 6.42 18.44 11.74
CA PRO A 37 6.89 18.52 13.12
C PRO A 37 8.33 19.06 13.21
N THR A 38 8.68 19.67 14.34
CA THR A 38 10.01 20.28 14.53
C THR A 38 11.13 19.24 14.50
N PHE A 39 10.85 18.06 15.04
CA PHE A 39 11.76 16.93 14.95
C PHE A 39 11.43 16.10 13.71
N ARG A 40 12.48 15.61 13.06
CA ARG A 40 12.36 14.68 11.95
C ARG A 40 11.59 13.44 12.42
N PRO A 41 10.49 13.05 11.76
CA PRO A 41 9.79 11.82 12.08
C PRO A 41 10.75 10.61 12.03
N PRO A 42 10.66 9.67 12.98
CA PRO A 42 11.48 8.46 12.95
C PRO A 42 11.15 7.64 11.69
N ASN A 43 12.05 6.78 11.23
CA ASN A 43 11.76 5.91 10.10
C ASN A 43 10.55 5.01 10.43
N PRO A 44 9.61 4.80 9.50
CA PRO A 44 8.45 3.98 9.77
C PRO A 44 8.88 2.51 9.80
N GLN A 45 8.24 1.74 10.67
CA GLN A 45 8.25 0.28 10.50
C GLN A 45 7.40 -0.03 9.25
N VAL A 46 8.05 -0.56 8.22
CA VAL A 46 7.40 -0.84 6.93
C VAL A 46 6.88 -2.27 6.88
N LEU A 47 7.70 -3.25 7.25
CA LEU A 47 7.33 -4.67 7.21
C LEU A 47 6.80 -5.14 8.55
N GLY A 48 5.77 -6.00 8.49
CA GLY A 48 5.11 -6.61 9.64
C GLY A 48 4.26 -7.79 9.20
N LEU A 49 3.54 -8.40 10.15
CA LEU A 49 2.86 -9.68 9.92
C LEU A 49 1.35 -9.53 9.75
N GLY A 50 0.84 -10.20 8.72
CA GLY A 50 -0.57 -10.51 8.56
C GLY A 50 -1.44 -9.39 7.98
N VAL A 51 -2.71 -9.74 7.80
CA VAL A 51 -3.76 -8.91 7.21
C VAL A 51 -3.97 -7.63 8.01
N TYR A 52 -3.89 -7.68 9.35
CA TYR A 52 -4.11 -6.50 10.18
C TYR A 52 -3.02 -5.44 9.97
N TRP A 53 -1.78 -5.87 9.79
CA TRP A 53 -0.67 -4.97 9.42
C TRP A 53 -0.88 -4.35 8.03
N ALA A 54 -1.33 -5.17 7.07
CA ALA A 54 -1.54 -4.75 5.69
C ALA A 54 -2.72 -3.76 5.52
N PHE A 55 -3.79 -3.89 6.30
CA PHE A 55 -5.00 -3.09 6.12
C PHE A 55 -5.15 -1.99 7.19
N VAL A 56 -4.77 -2.24 8.44
CA VAL A 56 -4.88 -1.28 9.56
C VAL A 56 -3.53 -0.64 9.88
N GLY A 57 -2.43 -1.38 9.71
CA GLY A 57 -1.09 -0.90 10.07
C GLY A 57 -0.74 -1.11 11.53
N GLU A 58 -1.42 -2.05 12.20
CA GLU A 58 -1.16 -2.45 13.58
C GLU A 58 -0.82 -3.93 13.64
N GLN A 59 0.13 -4.29 14.51
CA GLN A 59 0.47 -5.68 14.75
C GLN A 59 -0.56 -6.26 15.71
N GLN A 60 -1.45 -7.10 15.19
CA GLN A 60 -2.39 -7.86 16.00
C GLN A 60 -2.18 -9.35 15.86
N ARG A 61 -2.53 -10.08 16.91
CA ARG A 61 -2.61 -11.54 16.91
C ARG A 61 -3.95 -11.99 17.45
N LEU A 62 -4.36 -13.21 17.09
CA LEU A 62 -5.49 -13.84 17.78
C LEU A 62 -5.21 -13.84 19.28
N THR A 63 -6.15 -13.28 20.04
CA THR A 63 -6.10 -13.26 21.49
C THR A 63 -7.33 -13.99 22.01
N ILE A 64 -7.14 -14.85 23.01
CA ILE A 64 -8.25 -15.41 23.77
C ILE A 64 -8.51 -14.46 24.92
N SER A 65 -9.74 -13.96 25.01
CA SER A 65 -10.16 -13.16 26.15
C SER A 65 -10.26 -14.04 27.41
N GLY A 66 -9.29 -13.92 28.32
CA GLY A 66 -9.21 -14.68 29.57
C GLY A 66 -7.84 -14.56 30.26
N GLY A 67 -7.71 -15.02 31.51
CA GLY A 67 -6.41 -15.10 32.20
C GLY A 67 -5.48 -16.17 31.60
N GLY A 68 -4.21 -16.20 32.02
CA GLY A 68 -3.21 -17.13 31.45
C GLY A 68 -3.58 -18.63 31.55
N GLU A 69 -4.30 -19.04 32.59
CA GLU A 69 -4.84 -20.40 32.73
C GLU A 69 -5.89 -20.72 31.66
N ASN A 70 -6.66 -19.74 31.20
CA ASN A 70 -7.66 -19.91 30.15
C ASN A 70 -7.03 -20.09 28.77
N ILE A 71 -5.84 -19.52 28.53
CA ILE A 71 -5.09 -19.69 27.28
C ILE A 71 -4.54 -21.11 27.19
N ALA A 72 -3.87 -21.59 28.24
CA ALA A 72 -3.33 -22.95 28.27
C ALA A 72 -4.45 -24.01 28.19
N LEU A 73 -5.58 -23.76 28.87
CA LEU A 73 -6.76 -24.61 28.77
C LEU A 73 -7.32 -24.62 27.34
N ALA A 74 -7.42 -23.46 26.68
CA ALA A 74 -7.91 -23.37 25.32
C ALA A 74 -6.98 -24.05 24.30
N GLU A 75 -5.66 -23.87 24.41
CA GLU A 75 -4.69 -24.59 23.58
C GLU A 75 -4.79 -26.11 23.80
N SER A 76 -4.97 -26.55 25.05
CA SER A 76 -5.20 -27.97 25.37
C SER A 76 -6.53 -28.49 24.84
N MET A 77 -7.59 -27.67 24.80
CA MET A 77 -8.91 -28.07 24.29
C MET A 77 -8.94 -28.10 22.76
N LEU A 78 -8.24 -27.16 22.12
CA LEU A 78 -8.14 -27.08 20.66
C LEU A 78 -7.14 -28.09 20.09
N GLY A 79 -6.16 -28.54 20.88
CA GLY A 79 -5.10 -29.44 20.42
C GLY A 79 -4.08 -28.76 19.50
N VAL A 80 -4.09 -27.43 19.45
CA VAL A 80 -3.25 -26.58 18.58
C VAL A 80 -2.81 -25.34 19.35
N SER A 81 -1.58 -24.88 19.11
CA SER A 81 -1.10 -23.62 19.70
C SER A 81 -1.80 -22.40 19.12
N LEU A 82 -1.90 -21.31 19.88
CA LEU A 82 -2.46 -20.05 19.38
C LEU A 82 -1.69 -19.47 18.19
N VAL A 83 -0.39 -19.76 18.13
CA VAL A 83 0.47 -19.38 17.01
C VAL A 83 0.05 -20.09 15.73
N GLU A 84 -0.15 -21.41 15.78
CA GLU A 84 -0.59 -22.21 14.64
C GLU A 84 -2.02 -21.83 14.20
N ALA A 85 -2.93 -21.61 15.16
CA ALA A 85 -4.28 -21.14 14.86
C ALA A 85 -4.29 -19.77 14.17
N HIS A 86 -3.42 -18.85 14.61
CA HIS A 86 -3.29 -17.53 13.99
C HIS A 86 -2.69 -17.61 12.59
N GLN A 87 -1.62 -18.40 12.38
CA GLN A 87 -1.06 -18.65 11.04
C GLN A 87 -2.12 -19.20 10.07
N TRP A 88 -2.90 -20.17 10.52
CA TRP A 88 -3.97 -20.76 9.73
C TRP A 88 -5.07 -19.76 9.39
N THR A 89 -5.47 -18.93 10.35
CA THR A 89 -6.49 -17.89 10.15
C THR A 89 -6.04 -16.83 9.16
N GLU A 90 -4.77 -16.38 9.25
CA GLU A 90 -4.18 -15.46 8.28
C GLU A 90 -4.17 -16.07 6.86
N MET A 91 -3.83 -17.36 6.74
CA MET A 91 -3.87 -18.07 5.46
C MET A 91 -5.30 -18.12 4.90
N ARG A 92 -6.29 -18.50 5.73
CA ARG A 92 -7.69 -18.55 5.33
C ARG A 92 -8.26 -17.19 4.92
N LEU A 93 -7.86 -16.12 5.60
CA LEU A 93 -8.22 -14.76 5.22
C LEU A 93 -7.63 -14.37 3.86
N LEU A 94 -6.39 -14.79 3.57
CA LEU A 94 -5.76 -14.57 2.27
C LEU A 94 -6.41 -15.40 1.15
N GLU A 95 -6.81 -16.63 1.44
CA GLU A 95 -7.53 -17.50 0.50
C GLU A 95 -8.93 -16.96 0.18
N GLY A 96 -9.57 -16.31 1.15
CA GLY A 96 -10.94 -15.84 1.06
C GLY A 96 -11.96 -16.96 1.31
N PRO A 97 -13.26 -16.63 1.39
CA PRO A 97 -14.29 -17.62 1.63
C PRO A 97 -14.51 -18.51 0.41
N ARG A 98 -14.85 -19.79 0.65
CA ARG A 98 -15.28 -20.71 -0.41
C ARG A 98 -16.65 -20.31 -0.95
N ASP A 99 -16.88 -20.59 -2.23
CA ASP A 99 -18.10 -20.19 -2.96
C ASP A 99 -19.38 -20.70 -2.27
N GLU A 100 -19.36 -21.92 -1.71
CA GLU A 100 -20.53 -22.52 -1.07
C GLU A 100 -20.94 -21.79 0.22
N ARG A 101 -19.99 -21.10 0.88
CA ARG A 101 -20.22 -20.36 2.12
C ARG A 101 -20.63 -18.90 1.89
N ILE A 102 -20.54 -18.40 0.66
CA ILE A 102 -20.85 -17.00 0.36
C ILE A 102 -22.30 -16.64 0.76
N ALA A 103 -23.25 -17.53 0.49
CA ALA A 103 -24.67 -17.29 0.81
C ALA A 103 -24.88 -17.11 2.32
N GLU A 104 -24.28 -17.98 3.14
CA GLU A 104 -24.30 -17.90 4.59
C GLU A 104 -23.62 -16.62 5.08
N LEU A 105 -22.39 -16.35 4.62
CA LEU A 105 -21.61 -15.20 5.04
C LEU A 105 -22.30 -13.86 4.72
N ARG A 106 -23.05 -13.78 3.62
CA ARG A 106 -23.85 -12.59 3.29
C ARG A 106 -24.90 -12.30 4.36
N THR A 107 -25.51 -13.33 4.96
CA THR A 107 -26.45 -13.14 6.08
C THR A 107 -25.76 -12.59 7.34
N LEU A 108 -24.45 -12.83 7.48
CA LEU A 108 -23.60 -12.33 8.55
C LEU A 108 -22.92 -10.98 8.21
N GLY A 109 -23.26 -10.37 7.07
CA GLY A 109 -22.78 -9.05 6.66
C GLY A 109 -21.57 -9.05 5.71
N TYR A 110 -21.13 -10.20 5.19
CA TYR A 110 -20.08 -10.24 4.16
C TYR A 110 -20.56 -9.54 2.88
N ASN A 111 -19.87 -8.46 2.51
CA ASN A 111 -20.25 -7.58 1.40
C ASN A 111 -19.01 -7.10 0.63
N PRO A 112 -18.36 -7.98 -0.15
CA PRO A 112 -17.17 -7.62 -0.93
C PRO A 112 -17.45 -6.51 -1.96
N GLU A 113 -18.70 -6.36 -2.40
CA GLU A 113 -19.12 -5.30 -3.33
C GLU A 113 -19.08 -3.90 -2.71
N SER A 114 -19.12 -3.78 -1.38
CA SER A 114 -18.90 -2.49 -0.71
C SER A 114 -17.52 -1.92 -1.03
N ALA A 115 -16.47 -2.74 -0.94
CA ALA A 115 -15.12 -2.36 -1.33
C ALA A 115 -15.04 -2.06 -2.83
N GLN A 116 -15.70 -2.85 -3.68
CA GLN A 116 -15.76 -2.61 -5.12
C GLN A 116 -16.38 -1.23 -5.47
N ARG A 117 -17.49 -0.85 -4.81
CA ARG A 117 -18.16 0.44 -5.02
C ARG A 117 -17.31 1.64 -4.63
N ALA A 118 -16.50 1.52 -3.57
CA ALA A 118 -15.54 2.57 -3.22
C ALA A 118 -14.55 2.85 -4.38
N PHE A 119 -14.16 1.82 -5.13
CA PHE A 119 -13.32 1.97 -6.32
C PHE A 119 -14.05 2.52 -7.56
N GLU A 120 -15.36 2.33 -7.68
CA GLU A 120 -16.14 2.87 -8.80
C GLU A 120 -16.12 4.39 -8.82
N SER A 121 -16.26 5.03 -7.66
CA SER A 121 -16.15 6.49 -7.51
C SER A 121 -14.79 6.99 -7.99
N ARG A 122 -13.72 6.27 -7.65
CA ARG A 122 -12.36 6.63 -8.04
C ARG A 122 -12.12 6.43 -9.53
N LEU A 123 -12.62 5.33 -10.11
CA LEU A 123 -12.56 5.10 -11.55
C LEU A 123 -13.29 6.20 -12.33
N ALA A 124 -14.50 6.58 -11.89
CA ALA A 124 -15.26 7.66 -12.50
C ALA A 124 -14.47 8.97 -12.52
N TYR A 125 -13.76 9.28 -11.44
CA TYR A 125 -12.91 10.47 -11.34
C TYR A 125 -11.79 10.50 -12.40
N GLU A 126 -11.17 9.36 -12.71
CA GLU A 126 -10.13 9.29 -13.74
C GLU A 126 -10.70 9.30 -15.16
N VAL A 127 -11.85 8.66 -15.38
CA VAL A 127 -12.58 8.69 -16.66
C VAL A 127 -13.02 10.13 -17.00
N ASP A 128 -13.56 10.87 -16.03
CA ASP A 128 -13.96 12.26 -16.21
C ASP A 128 -12.76 13.14 -16.59
N PHE A 129 -11.60 12.90 -15.99
CA PHE A 129 -10.39 13.65 -16.32
C PHE A 129 -9.85 13.29 -17.71
N ALA A 130 -9.89 12.03 -18.10
CA ALA A 130 -9.55 11.61 -19.46
C ALA A 130 -10.43 12.31 -20.50
N ALA A 131 -11.73 12.45 -20.24
CA ALA A 131 -12.66 13.19 -21.11
C ALA A 131 -12.29 14.68 -21.20
N GLN A 132 -11.93 15.32 -20.09
CA GLN A 132 -11.47 16.72 -20.08
C GLN A 132 -10.18 16.93 -20.88
N ILE A 133 -9.23 15.97 -20.78
CA ILE A 133 -8.00 15.97 -21.58
C ILE A 133 -8.33 15.83 -23.07
N ALA A 134 -9.20 14.88 -23.43
CA ALA A 134 -9.65 14.67 -24.81
C ALA A 134 -10.34 15.93 -25.40
N ALA A 135 -11.07 16.67 -24.57
CA ALA A 135 -11.66 17.95 -24.93
C ALA A 135 -10.66 19.13 -25.04
N GLY A 136 -9.37 18.90 -24.77
CA GLY A 136 -8.32 19.91 -24.87
C GLY A 136 -8.21 20.86 -23.66
N SER A 137 -8.85 20.53 -22.54
CA SER A 137 -8.86 21.36 -21.33
C SER A 137 -7.49 21.47 -20.66
N VAL A 138 -6.60 20.49 -20.91
CA VAL A 138 -5.27 20.42 -20.31
C VAL A 138 -4.22 20.29 -21.40
N LYS A 139 -3.25 21.21 -21.40
CA LYS A 139 -2.10 21.13 -22.31
C LYS A 139 -1.15 20.03 -21.86
N ARG A 140 -0.56 19.30 -22.82
CA ARG A 140 0.39 18.20 -22.53
C ARG A 140 1.51 18.58 -21.56
N LYS A 141 2.05 19.80 -21.68
CA LYS A 141 3.12 20.31 -20.79
C LYS A 141 2.69 20.53 -19.33
N ASP A 142 1.40 20.71 -19.11
CA ASP A 142 0.82 21.01 -17.79
C ASP A 142 0.18 19.75 -17.16
N LEU A 143 0.02 18.66 -17.92
CA LEU A 143 -0.68 17.44 -17.51
C LEU A 143 -0.24 16.92 -16.13
N ARG A 144 1.06 16.75 -15.91
CA ARG A 144 1.59 16.24 -14.64
C ARG A 144 1.14 17.08 -13.44
N LYS A 145 1.13 18.42 -13.59
CA LYS A 145 0.72 19.34 -12.51
C LYS A 145 -0.75 19.19 -12.18
N PHE A 146 -1.60 18.96 -13.18
CA PHE A 146 -3.01 18.69 -12.95
C PHE A 146 -3.22 17.33 -12.27
N VAL A 147 -2.54 16.27 -12.74
CA VAL A 147 -2.58 14.95 -12.11
C VAL A 147 -2.14 15.05 -10.65
N GLN A 148 -1.04 15.75 -10.38
CA GLN A 148 -0.50 15.95 -9.04
C GLN A 148 -1.46 16.67 -8.09
N MET A 149 -2.07 17.77 -8.56
CA MET A 149 -3.07 18.47 -7.76
C MET A 149 -4.30 17.60 -7.49
N ARG A 150 -4.76 16.86 -8.51
CA ARG A 150 -5.89 15.94 -8.39
C ARG A 150 -5.60 14.82 -7.39
N GLU A 151 -4.42 14.22 -7.45
CA GLU A 151 -4.00 13.18 -6.51
C GLU A 151 -4.03 13.70 -5.07
N LEU A 152 -3.40 14.86 -4.84
CA LEU A 152 -3.32 15.43 -3.50
C LEU A 152 -4.69 15.83 -2.95
N VAL A 153 -5.55 16.41 -3.79
CA VAL A 153 -6.88 16.89 -3.38
C VAL A 153 -7.90 15.77 -3.24
N HIS A 154 -7.88 14.79 -4.13
CA HIS A 154 -8.90 13.74 -4.14
C HIS A 154 -8.55 12.60 -3.18
N GLU A 155 -7.29 12.17 -3.15
CA GLU A 155 -6.88 10.98 -2.38
C GLU A 155 -6.32 11.33 -0.99
N HIS A 156 -5.72 12.52 -0.85
CA HIS A 156 -4.89 12.83 0.32
C HIS A 156 -5.26 14.13 1.05
N TRP A 157 -6.38 14.77 0.67
CA TRP A 157 -6.77 16.04 1.26
C TRP A 157 -7.16 15.92 2.73
N GLU A 158 -7.95 14.92 3.07
CA GLU A 158 -8.35 14.68 4.46
C GLU A 158 -7.14 14.40 5.38
N PRO A 159 -6.25 13.43 5.10
CA PRO A 159 -5.09 13.21 5.95
C PRO A 159 -4.15 14.43 5.98
N LEU A 160 -3.96 15.13 4.85
CA LEU A 160 -3.14 16.35 4.81
C LEU A 160 -3.71 17.45 5.70
N THR A 161 -5.01 17.75 5.59
CA THR A 161 -5.64 18.84 6.34
C THR A 161 -5.70 18.54 7.83
N ARG A 162 -5.99 17.29 8.21
CA ARG A 162 -5.90 16.81 9.59
C ARG A 162 -4.50 17.03 10.16
N LEU A 163 -3.45 16.62 9.44
CA LEU A 163 -2.07 16.80 9.89
C LEU A 163 -1.66 18.27 9.97
N LEU A 164 -2.02 19.10 8.98
CA LEU A 164 -1.74 20.53 9.05
C LEU A 164 -2.38 21.16 10.29
N ALA A 165 -3.63 20.81 10.59
CA ALA A 165 -4.34 21.29 11.76
C ALA A 165 -3.67 20.86 13.08
N GLU A 166 -3.15 19.63 13.17
CA GLU A 166 -2.39 19.13 14.33
C GLU A 166 -1.22 20.05 14.71
N TYR A 167 -0.59 20.70 13.71
CA TYR A 167 0.54 21.61 13.91
C TYR A 167 0.17 23.09 13.81
N GLY A 168 -1.12 23.43 13.88
CA GLY A 168 -1.60 24.82 13.82
C GLY A 168 -1.39 25.51 12.47
N LEU A 169 -1.29 24.72 11.39
CA LEU A 169 -1.12 25.19 10.03
C LEU A 169 -2.45 25.16 9.27
N THR A 170 -2.58 26.01 8.25
CA THR A 170 -3.71 25.96 7.31
C THR A 170 -3.19 25.74 5.90
N PRO A 171 -3.93 25.04 5.01
CA PRO A 171 -3.51 24.86 3.62
C PRO A 171 -3.22 26.19 2.92
N GLY A 172 -4.06 27.20 3.15
CA GLY A 172 -3.85 28.55 2.59
C GLY A 172 -2.59 29.24 3.12
N GLY A 173 -2.25 29.02 4.38
CA GLY A 173 -1.02 29.56 4.99
C GLY A 173 0.25 28.91 4.44
N VAL A 174 0.24 27.59 4.19
CA VAL A 174 1.45 26.86 3.75
C VAL A 174 1.63 26.85 2.22
N PHE A 175 0.53 26.79 1.46
CA PHE A 175 0.58 26.76 -0.01
C PHE A 175 0.36 28.12 -0.66
N GLY A 176 -0.12 29.10 0.11
CA GLY A 176 -0.43 30.45 -0.35
C GLY A 176 -1.78 30.54 -1.05
N THR A 177 -2.48 31.65 -0.82
CA THR A 177 -3.77 31.98 -1.45
C THR A 177 -3.69 33.18 -2.38
N ASP A 178 -2.56 33.89 -2.43
CA ASP A 178 -2.40 35.13 -3.22
C ASP A 178 -2.54 34.85 -4.73
N PRO A 179 -3.60 35.38 -5.40
CA PRO A 179 -3.81 35.20 -6.83
C PRO A 179 -2.67 35.78 -7.69
N ARG A 180 -1.90 36.74 -7.15
CA ARG A 180 -0.74 37.34 -7.85
C ARG A 180 0.46 36.40 -7.87
N ARG A 181 0.48 35.37 -7.01
CA ARG A 181 1.57 34.39 -6.84
C ARG A 181 1.22 32.99 -7.29
N VAL A 182 0.17 32.82 -8.11
CA VAL A 182 -0.33 31.50 -8.55
C VAL A 182 0.76 30.58 -9.08
N LYS A 183 1.74 31.09 -9.84
CA LYS A 183 2.86 30.28 -10.33
C LYS A 183 3.72 29.73 -9.17
N GLN A 184 4.03 30.56 -8.19
CA GLN A 184 4.80 30.17 -7.00
C GLN A 184 4.00 29.20 -6.13
N ASN A 185 2.72 29.48 -5.86
CA ASN A 185 1.87 28.61 -5.05
C ASN A 185 1.75 27.21 -5.67
N ARG A 186 1.57 27.12 -6.99
CA ARG A 186 1.56 25.84 -7.72
C ARG A 186 2.88 25.09 -7.62
N GLU A 187 4.00 25.80 -7.65
CA GLU A 187 5.33 25.21 -7.53
C GLU A 187 5.55 24.64 -6.12
N ILE A 188 5.10 25.34 -5.08
CA ILE A 188 5.16 24.85 -3.68
C ILE A 188 4.34 23.57 -3.52
N ILE A 189 3.12 23.52 -4.07
CA ILE A 189 2.27 22.32 -4.04
C ILE A 189 2.94 21.17 -4.79
N ALA A 190 3.52 21.45 -5.97
CA ALA A 190 4.19 20.43 -6.76
C ALA A 190 5.39 19.83 -6.03
N GLN A 191 6.24 20.68 -5.45
CA GLN A 191 7.39 20.24 -4.66
C GLN A 191 6.96 19.44 -3.42
N PHE A 192 5.85 19.84 -2.77
CA PHE A 192 5.30 19.11 -1.63
C PHE A 192 4.83 17.72 -2.02
N ALA A 193 4.06 17.59 -3.09
CA ALA A 193 3.57 16.30 -3.56
C ALA A 193 4.73 15.40 -4.05
N ASP A 194 5.77 15.97 -4.67
CA ASP A 194 6.97 15.21 -5.09
C ASP A 194 7.82 14.75 -3.89
N ALA A 195 7.68 15.39 -2.73
CA ALA A 195 8.33 14.96 -1.48
C ALA A 195 7.62 13.79 -0.78
N ILE A 196 6.46 13.34 -1.29
CA ILE A 196 5.69 12.21 -0.78
C ILE A 196 5.85 11.05 -1.78
N PRO A 197 6.75 10.08 -1.55
CA PRO A 197 7.12 9.07 -2.54
C PRO A 197 5.95 8.29 -3.13
N SER A 198 4.97 7.89 -2.32
CA SER A 198 3.81 7.13 -2.81
C SER A 198 2.92 7.98 -3.73
N VAL A 199 2.72 9.26 -3.39
CA VAL A 199 2.01 10.22 -4.25
C VAL A 199 2.78 10.44 -5.55
N ARG A 200 4.10 10.61 -5.48
CA ARG A 200 4.95 10.79 -6.65
C ARG A 200 4.81 9.63 -7.63
N VAL A 201 4.87 8.39 -7.14
CA VAL A 201 4.70 7.18 -7.96
C VAL A 201 3.32 7.16 -8.62
N ALA A 202 2.25 7.40 -7.85
CA ALA A 202 0.90 7.44 -8.41
C ALA A 202 0.77 8.53 -9.49
N VAL A 203 1.25 9.73 -9.23
CA VAL A 203 1.22 10.86 -10.17
C VAL A 203 1.98 10.55 -11.46
N ASP A 204 3.18 9.98 -11.36
CA ASP A 204 4.02 9.71 -12.52
C ASP A 204 3.41 8.57 -13.38
N LEU A 205 2.89 7.51 -12.75
CA LEU A 205 2.18 6.44 -13.45
C LEU A 205 0.88 6.93 -14.11
N LYS A 206 0.04 7.66 -13.37
CA LYS A 206 -1.19 8.26 -13.91
C LYS A 206 -0.87 9.20 -15.06
N THR A 207 0.18 10.01 -14.95
CA THR A 207 0.63 10.92 -16.02
C THR A 207 0.98 10.16 -17.29
N GLU A 208 1.76 9.07 -17.19
CA GLU A 208 2.08 8.24 -18.35
C GLU A 208 0.85 7.53 -18.92
N HIS A 209 -0.09 7.12 -18.06
CA HIS A 209 -1.35 6.53 -18.50
C HIS A 209 -2.18 7.55 -19.29
N PHE A 210 -2.38 8.76 -18.77
CA PHE A 210 -3.10 9.85 -19.43
C PHE A 210 -2.43 10.36 -20.72
N ARG A 211 -1.11 10.24 -20.86
CA ARG A 211 -0.40 10.60 -22.10
C ARG A 211 -0.83 9.72 -23.28
N ASN A 212 -1.33 8.51 -23.02
CA ASN A 212 -1.87 7.63 -24.03
C ASN A 212 -3.40 7.75 -24.10
N ALA A 213 -3.90 8.68 -24.91
CA ALA A 213 -5.32 8.93 -25.07
C ALA A 213 -6.15 7.75 -25.61
N GLN A 214 -5.51 6.70 -26.15
CA GLN A 214 -6.20 5.50 -26.61
C GLN A 214 -6.46 4.49 -25.49
N LYS A 215 -5.73 4.60 -24.36
CA LYS A 215 -5.92 3.71 -23.22
C LYS A 215 -7.13 4.13 -22.41
N ARG A 216 -7.96 3.14 -22.10
CA ARG A 216 -9.13 3.32 -21.23
C ARG A 216 -8.72 3.06 -19.79
N TRP A 217 -9.22 3.90 -18.90
CA TRP A 217 -9.14 3.65 -17.47
C TRP A 217 -9.98 2.43 -17.10
N SER A 218 -9.42 1.59 -16.24
CA SER A 218 -10.10 0.43 -15.66
C SER A 218 -9.87 0.42 -14.15
N ALA A 219 -10.74 -0.29 -13.41
CA ALA A 219 -10.57 -0.46 -11.97
C ALA A 219 -9.23 -1.14 -11.63
N ASN A 220 -8.77 -2.08 -12.47
CA ASN A 220 -7.48 -2.73 -12.29
C ASN A 220 -6.33 -1.73 -12.42
N ALA A 221 -6.33 -0.89 -13.47
CA ALA A 221 -5.29 0.11 -13.63
C ALA A 221 -5.17 1.05 -12.42
N VAL A 222 -6.30 1.45 -11.81
CA VAL A 222 -6.29 2.26 -10.58
C VAL A 222 -5.68 1.48 -9.41
N ARG A 223 -6.10 0.24 -9.20
CA ARG A 223 -5.60 -0.64 -8.11
C ARG A 223 -4.12 -0.93 -8.23
N ASP A 224 -3.64 -1.22 -9.43
CA ASP A 224 -2.24 -1.54 -9.67
C ASP A 224 -1.35 -0.31 -9.44
N ILE A 225 -1.84 0.89 -9.80
CA ILE A 225 -1.17 2.16 -9.49
C ILE A 225 -1.11 2.38 -7.98
N ASP A 226 -2.19 2.10 -7.23
CA ASP A 226 -2.18 2.20 -5.76
C ASP A 226 -1.22 1.20 -5.12
N ALA A 227 -1.24 -0.04 -5.58
CA ALA A 227 -0.34 -1.09 -5.11
C ALA A 227 1.12 -0.71 -5.36
N LEU A 228 1.44 -0.16 -6.53
CA LEU A 228 2.79 0.33 -6.84
C LEU A 228 3.15 1.60 -6.08
N GLY A 229 2.20 2.50 -5.86
CA GLY A 229 2.39 3.67 -4.99
C GLY A 229 2.80 3.27 -3.59
N ALA A 230 2.22 2.17 -3.06
CA ALA A 230 2.62 1.60 -1.78
C ALA A 230 3.94 0.82 -1.86
N ALA A 231 4.19 0.05 -2.92
CA ALA A 231 5.33 -0.86 -2.98
C ALA A 231 6.65 -0.19 -3.38
N VAL A 232 6.64 0.62 -4.44
CA VAL A 232 7.86 1.18 -5.04
C VAL A 232 8.73 1.92 -4.00
N PRO A 233 8.20 2.84 -3.17
CA PRO A 233 9.05 3.58 -2.23
C PRO A 233 9.77 2.75 -1.17
N TYR A 234 9.35 1.51 -0.95
CA TYR A 234 9.80 0.69 0.18
C TYR A 234 10.39 -0.66 -0.22
N CYS A 235 10.35 -1.02 -1.51
CA CYS A 235 10.89 -2.26 -2.02
C CYS A 235 12.12 -1.99 -2.90
N ASP A 236 13.13 -2.85 -2.78
CA ASP A 236 14.28 -2.83 -3.69
C ASP A 236 13.95 -3.38 -5.08
N VAL A 237 12.98 -4.29 -5.15
CA VAL A 237 12.54 -4.93 -6.38
C VAL A 237 11.02 -5.00 -6.39
N VAL A 238 10.41 -4.65 -7.53
CA VAL A 238 9.00 -4.91 -7.81
C VAL A 238 8.85 -5.70 -9.10
N MET A 239 7.88 -6.60 -9.15
CA MET A 239 7.53 -7.39 -10.33
C MET A 239 6.05 -7.16 -10.69
N PRO A 240 5.71 -6.04 -11.31
CA PRO A 240 4.34 -5.78 -11.72
C PRO A 240 4.00 -6.47 -13.04
N ASP A 241 2.76 -6.34 -13.47
CA ASP A 241 2.36 -6.81 -14.80
C ASP A 241 3.07 -6.03 -15.92
N LYS A 242 2.85 -6.48 -17.17
CA LYS A 242 3.49 -5.88 -18.34
C LYS A 242 3.12 -4.40 -18.52
N GLU A 243 1.86 -4.04 -18.31
CA GLU A 243 1.40 -2.67 -18.54
C GLU A 243 2.05 -1.70 -17.55
N MET A 244 2.08 -2.07 -16.28
CA MET A 244 2.65 -1.27 -15.22
C MET A 244 4.17 -1.24 -15.30
N SER A 245 4.82 -2.33 -15.70
CA SER A 245 6.25 -2.35 -16.01
C SER A 245 6.60 -1.31 -17.08
N ASP A 246 5.81 -1.25 -18.15
CA ASP A 246 5.98 -0.27 -19.22
C ASP A 246 5.77 1.18 -18.73
N LEU A 247 4.82 1.42 -17.82
CA LEU A 247 4.58 2.74 -17.22
C LEU A 247 5.72 3.17 -16.28
N LEU A 248 6.22 2.26 -15.44
CA LEU A 248 7.38 2.52 -14.57
C LEU A 248 8.63 2.81 -15.38
N SER A 249 8.87 2.05 -16.45
CA SER A 249 10.00 2.26 -17.36
C SER A 249 9.95 3.64 -18.05
N ARG A 250 8.77 4.07 -18.52
CA ARG A 250 8.61 5.39 -19.16
C ARG A 250 8.74 6.55 -18.18
N SER A 251 8.18 6.41 -16.98
CA SER A 251 8.21 7.45 -15.95
C SER A 251 9.56 7.57 -15.23
N LYS A 252 10.33 6.48 -15.18
CA LYS A 252 11.59 6.33 -14.43
C LYS A 252 11.46 6.51 -12.91
N VAL A 253 10.22 6.58 -12.39
CA VAL A 253 10.00 6.88 -10.96
C VAL A 253 10.54 5.79 -10.04
N ALA A 254 10.54 4.53 -10.48
CA ALA A 254 11.14 3.43 -9.72
C ALA A 254 12.67 3.58 -9.64
N GLU A 255 13.34 3.88 -10.76
CA GLU A 255 14.78 4.11 -10.82
C GLU A 255 15.20 5.28 -9.92
N ASP A 256 14.46 6.39 -9.99
CA ASP A 256 14.68 7.58 -9.16
C ASP A 256 14.53 7.31 -7.65
N LEU A 257 13.75 6.30 -7.27
CA LEU A 257 13.54 5.86 -5.89
C LEU A 257 14.46 4.70 -5.48
N GLY A 258 15.33 4.22 -6.39
CA GLY A 258 16.25 3.12 -6.13
C GLY A 258 15.61 1.73 -6.20
N THR A 259 14.43 1.62 -6.83
CA THR A 259 13.70 0.37 -7.00
C THR A 259 13.93 -0.23 -8.38
N THR A 260 14.34 -1.49 -8.40
CA THR A 260 14.50 -2.27 -9.63
C THR A 260 13.15 -2.84 -10.08
N VAL A 261 12.80 -2.65 -11.34
CA VAL A 261 11.62 -3.26 -11.95
C VAL A 261 12.04 -4.50 -12.72
N VAL A 262 11.50 -5.66 -12.36
CA VAL A 262 11.71 -6.91 -13.09
C VAL A 262 10.41 -7.36 -13.76
N THR A 263 10.51 -7.93 -14.95
CA THR A 263 9.33 -8.30 -15.78
C THR A 263 9.16 -9.81 -15.94
N SER A 264 10.07 -10.60 -15.35
CA SER A 264 10.06 -12.04 -15.47
C SER A 264 10.69 -12.71 -14.25
N PHE A 265 10.27 -13.95 -14.00
CA PHE A 265 10.79 -14.75 -12.89
C PHE A 265 12.29 -15.06 -13.02
N PRO A 266 12.86 -15.38 -14.20
CA PRO A 266 14.31 -15.52 -14.35
C PRO A 266 15.10 -14.25 -13.99
N ALA A 267 14.57 -13.07 -14.34
CA ALA A 267 15.20 -11.81 -13.94
C ALA A 267 15.13 -11.59 -12.42
N LEU A 268 14.01 -11.96 -11.78
CA LEU A 268 13.89 -11.93 -10.33
C LEU A 268 14.94 -12.84 -9.66
N GLN A 269 15.12 -14.06 -10.15
CA GLN A 269 16.12 -15.01 -9.63
C GLN A 269 17.55 -14.46 -9.71
N GLN A 270 17.87 -13.62 -10.70
CA GLN A 270 19.20 -13.01 -10.85
C GLN A 270 19.45 -11.90 -9.83
N VAL A 271 18.42 -11.16 -9.41
CA VAL A 271 18.58 -10.03 -8.47
C VAL A 271 18.44 -10.45 -7.00
N LEU A 272 17.87 -11.61 -6.71
CA LEU A 272 17.63 -12.07 -5.33
C LEU A 272 18.91 -12.34 -4.51
N PRO A 273 19.94 -13.07 -5.00
CA PRO A 273 21.10 -13.41 -4.18
C PRO A 273 21.78 -12.21 -3.48
N PRO A 274 22.13 -11.11 -4.18
CA PRO A 274 22.76 -9.97 -3.51
C PRO A 274 21.83 -9.27 -2.50
N LEU A 275 20.51 -9.35 -2.67
CA LEU A 275 19.55 -8.79 -1.72
C LEU A 275 19.47 -9.64 -0.45
N VAL A 276 19.55 -10.96 -0.57
CA VAL A 276 19.61 -11.90 0.56
C VAL A 276 20.87 -11.65 1.39
N ASP A 277 22.03 -11.49 0.73
CA ASP A 277 23.29 -11.20 1.42
C ASP A 277 23.22 -9.88 2.19
N ARG A 278 22.64 -8.85 1.57
CA ARG A 278 22.45 -7.54 2.21
C ARG A 278 21.46 -7.60 3.37
N ALA A 279 20.36 -8.36 3.25
CA ALA A 279 19.40 -8.53 4.32
C ALA A 279 20.03 -9.23 5.54
N ALA A 280 20.84 -10.27 5.31
CA ALA A 280 21.58 -10.96 6.37
C ALA A 280 22.58 -10.04 7.09
N ALA A 281 23.23 -9.13 6.37
CA ALA A 281 24.18 -8.17 6.95
C ALA A 281 23.53 -7.08 7.80
N LEU A 282 22.24 -6.77 7.58
CA LEU A 282 21.51 -5.71 8.28
C LEU A 282 20.88 -6.17 9.61
N ASP A 283 21.25 -7.36 10.11
CA ASP A 283 20.53 -8.07 11.18
C ASP A 283 19.03 -8.09 10.88
N GLY A 284 18.70 -8.23 9.59
CA GLY A 284 17.35 -8.10 9.05
C GLY A 284 16.48 -9.12 9.75
N GLY A 285 15.74 -8.66 10.76
CA GLY A 285 14.92 -9.52 11.58
C GLY A 285 14.09 -10.41 10.69
N THR A 286 14.31 -11.70 10.78
CA THR A 286 13.49 -12.74 10.15
C THR A 286 12.15 -12.83 10.88
N ALA A 287 11.52 -11.68 11.15
CA ALA A 287 10.25 -11.47 11.85
C ALA A 287 9.06 -11.94 11.00
N GLY A 288 9.22 -13.06 10.29
CA GLY A 288 8.18 -13.93 9.81
C GLY A 288 7.79 -14.92 10.90
N TRP A 289 6.72 -15.67 10.65
CA TRP A 289 6.35 -16.82 11.48
C TRP A 289 7.43 -17.91 11.58
N GLY A 290 8.46 -17.88 10.73
CA GLY A 290 9.52 -18.90 10.61
C GLY A 290 10.52 -18.98 11.76
N ASN A 291 10.55 -18.02 12.70
CA ASN A 291 11.57 -17.94 13.74
C ASN A 291 11.16 -18.52 15.11
N GLY A 292 9.93 -19.00 15.25
CA GLY A 292 9.46 -19.62 16.50
C GLY A 292 9.73 -21.14 16.52
N ALA A 293 9.72 -21.74 17.72
CA ALA A 293 9.87 -23.19 17.89
C ALA A 293 8.84 -24.04 17.10
N ALA A 294 7.70 -23.43 16.73
CA ALA A 294 6.64 -24.08 15.93
C ALA A 294 6.90 -24.07 14.41
N GLY A 295 7.78 -23.18 13.91
CA GLY A 295 7.95 -22.90 12.49
C GLY A 295 6.74 -22.20 11.84
N PHE A 296 6.84 -21.94 10.54
CA PHE A 296 5.70 -21.46 9.73
C PHE A 296 4.99 -22.66 9.08
N ARG A 297 3.66 -22.71 9.20
CA ARG A 297 2.83 -23.76 8.61
C ARG A 297 1.66 -23.16 7.84
N VAL A 298 1.48 -23.67 6.62
CA VAL A 298 0.35 -23.31 5.73
C VAL A 298 -0.74 -24.37 5.70
N THR A 299 -0.52 -25.51 6.35
CA THR A 299 -1.50 -26.59 6.46
C THR A 299 -2.40 -26.39 7.67
N ALA A 300 -3.63 -26.89 7.58
CA ALA A 300 -4.54 -26.90 8.73
C ALA A 300 -3.87 -27.60 9.91
N PRO A 301 -3.86 -27.00 11.11
CA PRO A 301 -3.46 -27.71 12.30
C PRO A 301 -4.54 -28.76 12.67
N PRO A 302 -4.17 -29.81 13.41
CA PRO A 302 -5.12 -30.85 13.82
C PRO A 302 -6.36 -30.26 14.52
N GLY A 303 -7.56 -30.66 14.09
CA GLY A 303 -8.82 -30.19 14.65
C GLY A 303 -9.38 -28.91 14.03
N LEU A 304 -8.68 -28.27 13.08
CA LEU A 304 -9.15 -27.12 12.31
C LEU A 304 -9.32 -27.40 10.81
N GLU A 305 -9.37 -28.67 10.40
CA GLU A 305 -9.44 -29.08 8.99
C GLU A 305 -10.75 -28.66 8.31
N ASP A 306 -11.84 -28.67 9.09
CA ASP A 306 -13.21 -28.36 8.63
C ASP A 306 -13.57 -26.87 8.76
N PHE A 307 -12.67 -26.05 9.32
CA PHE A 307 -12.80 -24.60 9.46
C PHE A 307 -12.07 -23.83 8.33
#